data_AF-A0A3S9TKT0-F1
#
_entry.id   AF-A0A3S9TKT0-F1
#
_cell.length_a   1.000
_cell.length_b   1.000
_cell.length_c   1.000
_cell.angle_alpha   90.00
_cell.angle_beta   90.00
_cell.angle_gamma   90.00
#
_symmetry.space_group_name_H-M   'P 1'
#
loop_
_entity.id
_entity.type
_entity.pdbx_description
1 polymer ?
#
loop_
_entity_poly.entity_id
_entity_poly.type
_entity_poly.pdbx_seq_one_letter_code
_entity_poly.pdbx_strand_id
1 'polypeptide(L)'
;MLKSSIIEKIESFFTDGFDENGMTVSPEYKEKVLSLNRSPLYASLKWLQDMDAIDSKDLEKFEHIKNCRNTLTHEMLKFASSGVDFDVGEAFDEMVKLLRKIEIWWFENIEMSIAPENYPKDLDSEQVIPGPLWNLQMLIDIALGPEEEARKYYDLFVANADKT
;
A
#
# COMPACT_ATOMS: atom_id res chain seq x y z
N MET A 1 0.33 4.44 -3.75
CA MET A 1 -0.06 3.68 -2.54
C MET A 1 0.32 2.21 -2.69
N LEU A 2 -0.45 1.35 -3.38
CA LEU A 2 -0.09 -0.09 -3.49
C LEU A 2 1.31 -0.35 -4.08
N LYS A 3 1.67 0.29 -5.19
CA LYS A 3 3.02 0.15 -5.79
C LYS A 3 4.13 0.56 -4.81
N SER A 4 3.92 1.64 -4.05
CA SER A 4 4.87 2.15 -3.06
C SER A 4 5.03 1.16 -1.90
N SER A 5 3.92 0.60 -1.39
CA SER A 5 3.95 -0.46 -0.38
C SER A 5 4.63 -1.74 -0.86
N ILE A 6 4.60 -2.03 -2.17
CA ILE A 6 5.28 -3.17 -2.76
C ILE A 6 6.78 -2.90 -2.96
N ILE A 7 7.18 -1.73 -3.46
CA ILE A 7 8.57 -1.46 -3.86
C ILE A 7 9.30 -0.62 -2.80
N GLU A 8 8.80 0.58 -2.53
CA GLU A 8 9.50 1.59 -1.75
C GLU A 8 9.69 1.17 -0.28
N LYS A 9 8.73 0.43 0.29
CA LYS A 9 8.88 -0.14 1.64
C LYS A 9 10.02 -1.17 1.72
N ILE A 10 10.14 -2.04 0.73
CA ILE A 10 11.24 -3.02 0.67
C ILE A 10 12.57 -2.28 0.51
N GLU A 11 12.64 -1.32 -0.41
CA GLU A 11 13.84 -0.49 -0.61
C GLU A 11 14.25 0.24 0.68
N SER A 12 13.28 0.80 1.40
CA SER A 12 13.50 1.44 2.71
C SER A 12 14.00 0.45 3.76
N PHE A 13 13.50 -0.79 3.76
CA PHE A 13 13.98 -1.85 4.65
C PHE A 13 15.44 -2.23 4.40
N PHE A 14 15.91 -2.16 3.14
CA PHE A 14 17.31 -2.37 2.77
C PHE A 14 18.12 -1.06 2.71
N THR A 15 17.71 0.00 3.42
CA THR A 15 18.47 1.26 3.47
C THR A 15 19.36 1.30 4.71
N ASP A 16 20.67 1.48 4.50
CA ASP A 16 21.68 1.42 5.57
C ASP A 16 22.04 2.80 6.16
N GLY A 17 21.54 3.90 5.58
CA GLY A 17 21.83 5.24 6.05
C GLY A 17 21.39 6.34 5.11
N PHE A 18 21.84 7.56 5.39
CA PHE A 18 21.59 8.76 4.59
C PHE A 18 22.83 9.65 4.61
N ASP A 19 23.16 10.24 3.46
CA ASP A 19 24.25 11.22 3.31
C ASP A 19 23.78 12.47 2.54
N GLU A 20 24.71 13.36 2.18
CA GLU A 20 24.42 14.60 1.44
C GLU A 20 23.75 14.36 0.06
N ASN A 21 23.81 13.14 -0.46
CA ASN A 21 23.24 12.74 -1.75
C ASN A 21 21.90 11.99 -1.59
N GLY A 22 21.47 11.70 -0.37
CA GLY A 22 20.20 11.02 -0.11
C GLY A 22 20.33 9.71 0.67
N MET A 23 19.30 8.87 0.58
CA MET A 23 19.27 7.55 1.21
C MET A 23 20.27 6.61 0.54
N THR A 24 21.05 5.88 1.33
CA THR A 24 22.01 4.87 0.85
C THR A 24 21.40 3.48 0.92
N VAL A 25 20.94 2.97 -0.23
CA VAL A 25 20.40 1.62 -0.34
C VAL A 25 21.52 0.58 -0.34
N SER A 26 21.37 -0.43 0.51
CA SER A 26 22.32 -1.54 0.66
C SER A 26 22.49 -2.34 -0.63
N PRO A 27 23.70 -2.83 -0.96
CA PRO A 27 23.90 -3.79 -2.05
C PRO A 27 23.01 -5.03 -1.92
N GLU A 28 22.61 -5.39 -0.69
CA GLU A 28 21.71 -6.51 -0.43
C GLU A 28 20.35 -6.36 -1.12
N TYR A 29 19.83 -5.14 -1.31
CA TYR A 29 18.57 -4.94 -2.05
C TYR A 29 18.68 -5.48 -3.47
N LYS A 30 19.83 -5.24 -4.11
CA LYS A 30 20.08 -5.71 -5.47
C LYS A 30 20.21 -7.24 -5.52
N GLU A 31 20.90 -7.81 -4.55
CA GLU A 31 21.19 -9.25 -4.51
C GLU A 31 20.00 -10.10 -4.08
N LYS A 32 19.23 -9.63 -3.09
CA LYS A 32 18.12 -10.37 -2.47
C LYS A 32 16.76 -10.04 -3.08
N VAL A 33 16.58 -8.85 -3.67
CA VAL A 33 15.29 -8.42 -4.25
C VAL A 33 15.42 -8.31 -5.76
N LEU A 34 16.19 -7.35 -6.28
CA LEU A 34 16.19 -7.02 -7.72
C LEU A 34 16.74 -8.16 -8.61
N SER A 35 17.46 -9.13 -8.05
CA SER A 35 17.92 -10.31 -8.78
C SER A 35 16.79 -11.29 -9.13
N LEU A 36 15.66 -11.26 -8.40
CA LEU A 36 14.54 -12.19 -8.54
C LEU A 36 13.75 -11.97 -9.84
N ASN A 37 13.75 -10.76 -10.39
CA ASN A 37 13.10 -10.44 -11.65
C ASN A 37 13.69 -9.19 -12.29
N ARG A 38 13.65 -9.11 -13.64
CA ARG A 38 14.07 -7.90 -14.37
C ARG A 38 13.21 -6.67 -14.04
N SER A 39 11.95 -6.86 -13.72
CA SER A 39 11.05 -5.79 -13.31
C SER A 39 11.14 -5.62 -11.78
N PRO A 40 11.50 -4.42 -11.27
CA PRO A 40 11.56 -4.17 -9.82
C PRO A 40 10.25 -4.48 -9.10
N LEU A 41 9.12 -4.26 -9.76
CA LEU A 41 7.79 -4.57 -9.22
C LEU A 41 7.59 -6.08 -9.01
N TYR A 42 7.89 -6.89 -10.02
CA TYR A 42 7.75 -8.34 -9.92
C TYR A 42 8.84 -8.97 -9.05
N ALA A 43 10.02 -8.36 -9.00
CA ALA A 43 11.08 -8.74 -8.07
C ALA A 43 10.61 -8.55 -6.62
N SER A 44 10.00 -7.40 -6.34
CA SER A 44 9.41 -7.06 -5.04
C SER A 44 8.24 -7.97 -4.67
N LEU A 45 7.32 -8.23 -5.60
CA LEU A 45 6.22 -9.19 -5.39
C LEU A 45 6.74 -10.60 -5.11
N LYS A 46 7.80 -11.03 -5.81
CA LYS A 46 8.42 -12.32 -5.56
C LYS A 46 9.07 -12.37 -4.19
N TRP A 47 9.78 -11.32 -3.79
CA TRP A 47 10.35 -11.21 -2.46
C TRP A 47 9.27 -11.26 -1.36
N LEU A 48 8.18 -10.52 -1.50
CA LEU A 48 7.05 -10.56 -0.56
C LEU A 48 6.44 -11.97 -0.48
N GLN A 49 6.35 -12.68 -1.60
CA GLN A 49 5.91 -14.07 -1.60
C GLN A 49 6.90 -15.00 -0.88
N ASP A 50 8.20 -14.83 -1.12
CA ASP A 50 9.24 -15.63 -0.47
C ASP A 50 9.33 -15.38 1.05
N MET A 51 8.85 -14.22 1.51
CA MET A 51 8.69 -13.86 2.92
C MET A 51 7.30 -14.24 3.50
N ASP A 52 6.49 -15.00 2.76
CA ASP A 52 5.12 -15.41 3.12
C ASP A 52 4.15 -14.24 3.39
N ALA A 53 4.47 -13.02 2.94
CA ALA A 53 3.61 -11.85 3.08
C ALA A 53 2.39 -11.91 2.16
N ILE A 54 2.55 -12.51 0.99
CA ILE A 54 1.50 -12.71 -0.01
C ILE A 54 1.61 -14.12 -0.61
N ASP A 55 0.50 -14.65 -1.13
CA ASP A 55 0.47 -15.97 -1.75
C ASP A 55 0.21 -15.91 -3.26
N SER A 56 0.16 -17.09 -3.92
CA SER A 56 -0.10 -17.16 -5.36
C SER A 56 -1.46 -16.59 -5.78
N LYS A 57 -2.50 -16.69 -4.93
CA LYS A 57 -3.82 -16.11 -5.22
C LYS A 57 -3.77 -14.59 -5.14
N ASP A 58 -2.96 -14.04 -4.25
CA ASP A 58 -2.74 -12.59 -4.20
C ASP A 58 -2.01 -12.07 -5.45
N LEU A 59 -1.09 -12.87 -6.02
CA LEU A 59 -0.47 -12.54 -7.31
C LEU A 59 -1.47 -12.58 -8.46
N GLU A 60 -2.41 -13.53 -8.47
CA GLU A 60 -3.50 -13.58 -9.45
C GLU A 60 -4.39 -12.32 -9.36
N LYS A 61 -4.78 -11.91 -8.14
CA LYS A 61 -5.50 -10.65 -7.91
C LYS A 61 -4.69 -9.44 -8.36
N PHE A 62 -3.38 -9.42 -8.08
CA PHE A 62 -2.51 -8.35 -8.53
C PHE A 62 -2.52 -8.22 -10.07
N GLU A 63 -2.47 -9.33 -10.80
CA GLU A 63 -2.58 -9.31 -12.26
C GLU A 63 -3.95 -8.78 -12.72
N HIS A 64 -5.04 -9.18 -12.06
CA HIS A 64 -6.37 -8.65 -12.34
C HIS A 64 -6.44 -7.13 -12.13
N ILE A 65 -5.98 -6.63 -10.99
CA ILE A 65 -5.87 -5.19 -10.68
C ILE A 65 -5.04 -4.46 -11.76
N LYS A 66 -3.89 -5.01 -12.13
CA LYS A 66 -3.00 -4.42 -13.13
C LYS A 66 -3.68 -4.30 -14.49
N ASN A 67 -4.37 -5.35 -14.91
CA ASN A 67 -5.08 -5.38 -16.20
C ASN A 67 -6.24 -4.39 -16.21
N CYS A 68 -7.05 -4.37 -15.16
CA CYS A 68 -8.11 -3.37 -14.96
C CYS A 68 -7.55 -1.93 -15.07
N ARG A 69 -6.49 -1.61 -14.33
CA ARG A 69 -5.85 -0.28 -14.37
C ARG A 69 -5.32 0.07 -15.75
N ASN A 70 -4.68 -0.87 -16.44
CA ASN A 70 -4.16 -0.64 -17.80
C ASN A 70 -5.28 -0.32 -18.77
N THR A 71 -6.39 -1.07 -18.72
CA THR A 71 -7.56 -0.81 -19.55
C THR A 71 -8.15 0.57 -19.24
N LEU A 72 -8.33 0.92 -17.96
CA LEU A 72 -8.81 2.26 -17.58
C LEU A 72 -7.90 3.38 -18.10
N THR A 73 -6.58 3.16 -18.09
CA THR A 73 -5.60 4.16 -18.58
C THR A 73 -5.73 4.38 -20.09
N HIS A 74 -5.94 3.32 -20.87
CA HIS A 74 -6.01 3.39 -22.33
C HIS A 74 -7.41 3.73 -22.86
N GLU A 75 -8.45 3.33 -22.13
CA GLU A 75 -9.84 3.40 -22.58
C GLU A 75 -10.72 4.31 -21.70
N MET A 76 -10.14 5.23 -20.93
CA MET A 76 -10.87 6.05 -19.94
C MET A 76 -12.12 6.76 -20.51
N LEU A 77 -12.00 7.35 -21.70
CA LEU A 77 -13.12 8.03 -22.35
C LEU A 77 -14.20 7.05 -22.82
N LYS A 78 -13.79 5.87 -23.29
CA LYS A 78 -14.70 4.80 -23.70
C LYS A 78 -15.42 4.23 -22.48
N PHE A 79 -14.71 4.03 -21.37
CA PHE A 79 -15.28 3.65 -20.09
C PHE A 79 -16.36 4.66 -19.64
N ALA A 80 -16.06 5.96 -19.64
CA ALA A 80 -17.00 6.99 -19.21
C ALA A 80 -18.25 7.12 -20.10
N SER A 81 -18.15 6.76 -21.38
CA SER A 81 -19.25 6.88 -22.35
C SER A 81 -20.07 5.60 -22.53
N SER A 82 -19.44 4.44 -22.42
CA SER A 82 -19.99 3.14 -22.85
C SER A 82 -20.00 2.09 -21.75
N GLY A 83 -19.33 2.34 -20.62
CA GLY A 83 -18.97 1.31 -19.66
C GLY A 83 -17.85 0.39 -20.16
N VAL A 84 -17.52 -0.61 -19.35
CA VAL A 84 -16.55 -1.69 -19.64
C VAL A 84 -17.07 -3.02 -19.10
N ASP A 85 -16.59 -4.12 -19.67
CA ASP A 85 -16.97 -5.49 -19.27
C ASP A 85 -16.28 -6.02 -18.00
N PHE A 86 -15.54 -5.17 -17.26
CA PHE A 86 -14.88 -5.57 -16.01
C PHE A 86 -15.40 -4.79 -14.81
N ASP A 87 -15.47 -5.45 -13.66
CA ASP A 87 -15.94 -4.86 -12.41
C ASP A 87 -14.81 -4.04 -11.76
N VAL A 88 -14.90 -2.71 -11.90
CA VAL A 88 -13.96 -1.76 -11.27
C VAL A 88 -14.05 -1.81 -9.75
N GLY A 89 -15.24 -2.07 -9.20
CA GLY A 89 -15.46 -2.18 -7.76
C GLY A 89 -14.75 -3.41 -7.18
N GLU A 90 -14.86 -4.55 -7.85
CA GLU A 90 -14.14 -5.78 -7.49
C GLU A 90 -12.60 -5.56 -7.52
N ALA A 91 -12.07 -5.01 -8.61
CA ALA A 91 -10.64 -4.73 -8.72
C ALA A 91 -10.15 -3.72 -7.65
N PHE A 92 -10.99 -2.74 -7.29
CA PHE A 92 -10.68 -1.80 -6.22
C PHE A 92 -10.66 -2.47 -4.85
N ASP A 93 -11.64 -3.31 -4.53
CA ASP A 93 -11.69 -4.09 -3.29
C ASP A 93 -10.50 -5.05 -3.17
N GLU A 94 -10.13 -5.75 -4.25
CA GLU A 94 -8.93 -6.58 -4.30
C GLU A 94 -7.65 -5.77 -4.02
N MET A 95 -7.54 -4.58 -4.60
CA MET A 95 -6.40 -3.68 -4.38
C MET A 95 -6.30 -3.25 -2.92
N VAL A 96 -7.42 -2.89 -2.30
CA VAL A 96 -7.50 -2.51 -0.88
C VAL A 96 -7.12 -3.67 0.03
N LYS A 97 -7.63 -4.88 -0.24
CA LYS A 97 -7.31 -6.10 0.51
C LYS A 97 -5.83 -6.47 0.40
N LEU A 98 -5.27 -6.38 -0.80
CA LEU A 98 -3.85 -6.66 -1.02
C LEU A 98 -2.96 -5.63 -0.30
N LEU A 99 -3.31 -4.35 -0.38
CA LEU A 99 -2.64 -3.29 0.36
C LEU A 99 -2.70 -3.56 1.87
N ARG A 100 -3.87 -3.91 2.42
CA ARG A 100 -4.03 -4.27 3.84
C ARG A 100 -3.11 -5.40 4.24
N LYS A 101 -3.13 -6.49 3.48
CA LYS A 101 -2.34 -7.70 3.78
C LYS A 101 -0.84 -7.38 3.87
N ILE A 102 -0.32 -6.65 2.88
CA ILE A 102 1.10 -6.25 2.87
C ILE A 102 1.43 -5.34 4.06
N GLU A 103 0.58 -4.35 4.34
CA GLU A 103 0.82 -3.40 5.43
C GLU A 103 0.76 -4.04 6.81
N ILE A 104 -0.21 -4.94 7.05
CA ILE A 104 -0.31 -5.69 8.30
C ILE A 104 0.89 -6.62 8.48
N TRP A 105 1.35 -7.27 7.40
CA TRP A 105 2.55 -8.11 7.47
C TRP A 105 3.78 -7.31 7.92
N TRP A 106 4.00 -6.11 7.37
CA TRP A 106 5.10 -5.22 7.80
C TRP A 106 4.98 -4.85 9.28
N PHE A 107 3.76 -4.50 9.71
CA PHE A 107 3.48 -4.12 11.08
C PHE A 107 3.81 -5.28 12.05
N GLU A 108 3.28 -6.48 11.79
CA GLU A 108 3.47 -7.65 12.65
C GLU A 108 4.91 -8.15 12.67
N ASN A 109 5.58 -8.21 11.52
CA ASN A 109 6.88 -8.86 11.41
C ASN A 109 8.06 -7.92 11.68
N ILE A 110 7.88 -6.62 11.48
CA ILE A 110 8.96 -5.64 11.60
C ILE A 110 8.68 -4.64 12.72
N GLU A 111 7.60 -3.86 12.62
CA GLU A 111 7.34 -2.76 13.58
C GLU A 111 7.15 -3.29 15.01
N MET A 112 6.30 -4.31 15.18
CA MET A 112 6.09 -4.97 16.47
C MET A 112 7.33 -5.70 16.98
N SER A 113 8.14 -6.27 16.08
CA SER A 113 9.36 -6.99 16.44
C SER A 113 10.46 -6.06 16.97
N ILE A 114 10.48 -4.80 16.51
CA ILE A 114 11.49 -3.81 16.91
C ILE A 114 11.22 -3.26 18.32
N ALA A 115 9.96 -2.96 18.64
CA ALA A 115 9.58 -2.34 19.91
C ALA A 115 8.25 -2.90 20.45
N PRO A 116 8.21 -4.19 20.83
CA PRO A 116 6.98 -4.87 21.26
C PRO A 116 6.31 -4.22 22.48
N GLU A 117 7.09 -3.54 23.34
CA GLU A 117 6.61 -2.83 24.52
C GLU A 117 5.73 -1.61 24.21
N ASN A 118 5.78 -1.08 22.98
CA ASN A 118 4.96 0.04 22.55
C ASN A 118 3.50 -0.36 22.25
N TYR A 119 3.19 -1.66 22.26
CA TYR A 119 1.90 -2.19 21.86
C TYR A 119 1.17 -2.90 23.01
N PRO A 120 -0.18 -2.87 23.04
CA PRO A 120 -0.96 -3.67 23.97
C PRO A 120 -0.64 -5.16 23.85
N LYS A 121 -0.63 -5.89 24.98
CA LYS A 121 -0.31 -7.33 25.00
C LYS A 121 -1.38 -8.19 24.30
N ASP A 122 -2.59 -7.68 24.23
CA ASP A 122 -3.78 -8.29 23.64
C ASP A 122 -4.19 -7.59 22.33
N LEU A 123 -3.22 -6.93 21.66
CA LEU A 123 -3.46 -6.27 20.39
C LEU A 123 -3.98 -7.27 19.35
N ASP A 124 -5.17 -6.97 18.83
CA ASP A 124 -5.77 -7.66 17.71
C ASP A 124 -5.33 -6.98 16.40
N SER A 125 -4.56 -7.68 15.56
CA SER A 125 -4.07 -7.12 14.30
C SER A 125 -5.21 -6.85 13.30
N GLU A 126 -6.37 -7.48 13.45
CA GLU A 126 -7.55 -7.17 12.64
C GLU A 126 -8.10 -5.77 12.93
N GLN A 127 -7.85 -5.21 14.11
CA GLN A 127 -8.28 -3.86 14.49
C GLN A 127 -7.29 -2.78 14.07
N VAL A 128 -6.09 -3.17 13.63
CA VAL A 128 -5.08 -2.22 13.15
C VAL A 128 -5.52 -1.64 11.81
N ILE A 129 -5.46 -0.31 11.69
CA ILE A 129 -5.71 0.40 10.44
C ILE A 129 -4.38 0.97 9.95
N PRO A 130 -3.76 0.37 8.92
CA PRO A 130 -2.57 0.91 8.29
C PRO A 130 -2.75 2.35 7.81
N GLY A 131 -1.74 3.19 8.01
CA GLY A 131 -1.76 4.60 7.58
C GLY A 131 -2.13 4.79 6.10
N PRO A 132 -1.58 4.02 5.15
CA PRO A 132 -2.01 4.09 3.75
C PRO A 132 -3.50 3.79 3.55
N LEU A 133 -4.10 2.86 4.30
CA LEU A 133 -5.53 2.60 4.19
C LEU A 133 -6.37 3.71 4.78
N TRP A 134 -5.94 4.29 5.91
CA TRP A 134 -6.62 5.43 6.51
C TRP A 134 -6.61 6.65 5.58
N ASN A 135 -5.47 6.92 4.93
CA ASN A 135 -5.37 7.98 3.93
C ASN A 135 -6.28 7.74 2.73
N LEU A 136 -6.36 6.48 2.24
CA LEU A 136 -7.26 6.14 1.14
C LEU A 136 -8.73 6.35 1.54
N GLN A 137 -9.12 5.92 2.74
CA GLN A 137 -10.46 6.11 3.27
C GLN A 137 -10.82 7.60 3.36
N MET A 138 -9.92 8.42 3.91
CA MET A 138 -10.09 9.88 3.96
C MET A 138 -10.32 10.48 2.57
N LEU A 139 -9.55 10.06 1.55
CA LEU A 139 -9.74 10.53 0.18
C LEU A 139 -11.11 10.15 -0.38
N ILE A 140 -11.60 8.93 -0.08
CA ILE A 140 -12.92 8.47 -0.49
C ILE A 140 -14.02 9.30 0.19
N ASP A 141 -13.91 9.51 1.50
CA ASP A 141 -14.91 10.26 2.28
C ASP A 141 -14.99 11.73 1.83
N ILE A 142 -13.85 12.34 1.49
CA ILE A 142 -13.81 13.69 0.94
C ILE A 142 -14.41 13.75 -0.48
N ALA A 143 -14.09 12.78 -1.33
CA ALA A 143 -14.49 12.82 -2.74
C ALA A 143 -15.95 12.40 -2.98
N LEU A 144 -16.45 11.43 -2.21
CA LEU A 144 -17.72 10.74 -2.44
C LEU A 144 -18.65 10.74 -1.23
N GLY A 145 -18.15 11.10 -0.04
CA GLY A 145 -18.92 11.10 1.19
C GLY A 145 -19.82 12.34 1.36
N PRO A 146 -20.70 12.34 2.38
CA PRO A 146 -21.47 13.52 2.75
C PRO A 146 -20.57 14.67 3.19
N GLU A 147 -20.98 15.92 2.92
CA GLU A 147 -20.22 17.11 3.29
C GLU A 147 -19.86 17.15 4.78
N GLU A 148 -20.77 16.69 5.65
CA GLU A 148 -20.53 16.60 7.09
C GLU A 148 -19.32 15.71 7.42
N GLU A 149 -19.17 14.56 6.76
CA GLU A 149 -18.05 13.64 7.00
C GLU A 149 -16.74 14.22 6.48
N ALA A 150 -16.74 14.76 5.27
CA ALA A 150 -15.58 15.43 4.68
C ALA A 150 -15.08 16.60 5.55
N ARG A 151 -16.03 17.37 6.13
CA ARG A 151 -15.73 18.55 6.96
C ARG A 151 -15.04 18.21 8.28
N LYS A 152 -15.31 17.03 8.86
CA LYS A 152 -14.62 16.57 10.08
C LYS A 152 -13.11 16.54 9.90
N TYR A 153 -12.61 16.07 8.75
CA TYR A 153 -11.17 16.04 8.47
C TYR A 153 -10.56 17.45 8.41
N TYR A 154 -11.25 18.40 7.78
CA TYR A 154 -10.80 19.79 7.71
C TYR A 154 -10.78 20.45 9.08
N ASP A 155 -11.85 20.30 9.86
CA ASP A 155 -11.96 20.88 11.20
C ASP A 155 -10.87 20.32 12.14
N LEU A 156 -10.59 19.02 12.06
CA LEU A 156 -9.48 18.38 12.77
C LEU A 156 -8.12 18.95 12.36
N PHE A 157 -7.90 19.19 11.07
CA PHE A 157 -6.65 19.79 10.58
C PHE A 157 -6.46 21.21 11.12
N VAL A 158 -7.48 22.07 11.00
CA VAL A 158 -7.44 23.46 11.50
C VAL A 158 -7.22 23.51 13.01
N ALA A 159 -7.95 22.69 13.77
CA ALA A 159 -7.84 22.67 15.24
C ALA A 159 -6.46 22.24 15.77
N ASN A 160 -5.67 21.53 14.96
CA ASN A 160 -4.32 21.12 15.32
C ASN A 160 -3.23 22.02 14.72
N ALA A 161 -3.52 22.79 13.67
CA ALA A 161 -2.58 23.76 13.10
C ALA A 161 -2.20 24.87 14.10
N ASP A 162 -3.13 25.25 14.99
CA ASP A 162 -2.90 26.26 16.03
C ASP A 162 -2.06 25.74 17.22
N LYS A 163 -1.73 24.43 17.25
CA LYS A 163 -1.00 23.77 18.36
C LYS A 163 0.46 23.43 18.04
N THR A 164 0.90 23.68 16.82
CA THR A 164 2.27 23.46 16.31
C THR A 164 2.94 24.78 16.01
#